data_AF-A0A2T1F648-F1
#
_entry.id   AF-A0A2T1F648-F1
#
_cell.length_a   1.000
_cell.length_b   1.000
_cell.length_c   1.000
_cell.angle_alpha   90.00
_cell.angle_beta   90.00
_cell.angle_gamma   90.00
#
_symmetry.space_group_name_H-M   'P 1'
#
loop_
_entity.id
_entity.type
_entity.pdbx_description
1 polymer ?
#
loop_
_entity_poly.entity_id
_entity_poly.type
_entity_poly.pdbx_seq_one_letter_code
_entity_poly.pdbx_strand_id
1 'polypeptide(L)' 'MEKEFTIGQKVRVVAMPPYVKTAEPMPVLRPASVIAIDDEGIVIDRRPGNYWGIRFEKGAFLLDSQYIEAAIS' A
#
# COMPACT_ATOMS: atom_id res chain seq x y z
N MET A 1 3.77 16.99 -2.17
CA MET A 1 3.60 16.43 -3.53
C MET A 1 2.94 15.09 -3.34
N GLU A 2 1.71 14.95 -3.79
CA GLU A 2 1.02 13.66 -3.79
C GLU A 2 1.71 12.76 -4.81
N LYS A 3 2.23 11.60 -4.38
CA LYS A 3 2.82 10.64 -5.32
C LYS A 3 1.68 9.88 -5.99
N GLU A 4 1.62 9.94 -7.32
CA GLU A 4 0.64 9.20 -8.10
C GLU A 4 1.25 7.91 -8.63
N PHE A 5 0.51 6.81 -8.48
CA PHE A 5 0.90 5.50 -8.96
C PHE A 5 -0.07 5.00 -10.01
N THR A 6 0.38 4.07 -10.85
CA THR A 6 -0.46 3.41 -11.86
C THR A 6 -0.88 2.02 -11.37
N ILE A 7 -2.11 1.58 -11.70
CA ILE A 7 -2.52 0.20 -11.43
C ILE A 7 -1.59 -0.75 -12.20
N GLY A 8 -1.09 -1.78 -11.52
CA GLY A 8 -0.05 -2.69 -12.02
C GLY A 8 1.39 -2.23 -11.75
N GLN A 9 1.60 -1.02 -11.24
CA GLN A 9 2.92 -0.54 -10.89
C GLN A 9 3.44 -1.24 -9.63
N LYS A 10 4.73 -1.58 -9.64
CA LYS A 10 5.44 -2.08 -8.47
C LYS A 10 5.84 -0.92 -7.57
N VAL A 11 5.54 -1.06 -6.29
CA VAL A 11 5.80 -0.05 -5.26
C VAL A 11 6.47 -0.71 -4.07
N ARG A 12 7.24 0.07 -3.32
CA ARG A 12 7.96 -0.37 -2.12
C ARG A 12 7.51 0.44 -0.91
N VAL A 13 7.43 -0.20 0.24
CA VAL A 13 7.15 0.47 1.53
C VAL A 13 8.40 1.19 2.03
N VAL A 14 8.28 2.50 2.24
CA VAL A 14 9.38 3.37 2.71
C VAL A 14 9.20 3.84 4.15
N ALA A 15 7.97 3.79 4.65
CA ALA A 15 7.64 4.18 6.01
C ALA A 15 6.48 3.32 6.51
N MET A 16 6.47 3.02 7.81
CA MET A 16 5.43 2.23 8.44
C MET A 16 4.30 3.14 8.94
N PRO A 17 3.05 2.98 8.49
CA PRO A 17 1.92 3.60 9.15
C PRO A 17 1.71 2.97 10.54
N PRO A 18 0.98 3.63 11.46
CA PRO A 18 0.64 3.03 12.76
C PRO A 18 -0.29 1.82 12.62
N TYR A 19 -1.20 1.86 11.63
CA TYR A 19 -2.14 0.80 11.31
C TYR A 19 -2.40 0.77 9.80
N VAL A 20 -2.74 -0.40 9.27
CA VAL A 20 -3.14 -0.57 7.87
C VAL A 20 -4.56 -1.09 7.80
N LYS A 21 -5.29 -0.77 6.72
CA LYS A 21 -6.58 -1.37 6.44
C LYS A 21 -6.43 -2.43 5.35
N THR A 22 -7.18 -3.52 5.41
CA THR A 22 -7.25 -4.46 4.28
C THR A 22 -7.94 -3.83 3.07
N ALA A 23 -7.50 -4.18 1.86
CA ALA A 23 -8.10 -3.72 0.62
C ALA A 23 -9.31 -4.57 0.17
N GLU A 24 -9.91 -5.31 1.09
CA GLU A 24 -11.10 -6.13 0.86
C GLU A 24 -12.39 -5.27 0.81
N PRO A 25 -13.54 -5.84 0.39
CA PRO A 25 -14.82 -5.12 0.37
C PRO A 25 -15.24 -4.59 1.74
N MET A 26 -14.85 -5.28 2.82
CA MET A 26 -14.99 -4.84 4.20
C MET A 26 -13.59 -4.58 4.79
N PRO A 27 -13.09 -3.33 4.76
CA PRO A 27 -11.75 -3.01 5.25
C PRO A 27 -11.64 -3.23 6.76
N VAL A 28 -10.70 -4.07 7.17
CA VAL A 28 -10.40 -4.33 8.58
C VAL A 28 -9.08 -3.66 8.96
N LEU A 29 -9.05 -3.00 10.12
CA LEU A 29 -7.82 -2.47 10.69
C LEU A 29 -6.92 -3.62 11.16
N ARG A 30 -5.68 -3.59 10.71
CA ARG A 30 -4.63 -4.53 11.07
C ARG A 30 -3.42 -3.75 11.63
N PRO A 31 -2.65 -4.36 12.53
CA PRO A 31 -1.37 -3.79 12.94
C PRO A 31 -0.44 -3.71 11.72
N ALA A 32 0.42 -2.70 11.69
CA ALA A 32 1.33 -2.50 10.56
C ALA A 32 2.36 -3.64 10.41
N SER A 33 2.56 -4.48 11.42
CA SER A 33 3.44 -5.66 11.39
C SER A 33 3.12 -6.69 10.30
N VAL A 34 1.99 -6.56 9.61
CA VAL A 34 1.64 -7.37 8.43
C VAL A 34 2.44 -7.01 7.17
N ILE A 35 3.04 -5.82 7.13
CA ILE A 35 4.00 -5.37 6.11
C ILE A 35 5.32 -5.00 6.80
N ALA A 36 6.39 -4.89 6.03
CA ALA A 36 7.68 -4.40 6.48
C ALA A 36 8.19 -3.24 5.60
N ILE A 37 9.14 -2.47 6.12
CA ILE A 37 9.95 -1.57 5.28
C ILE A 37 10.65 -2.42 4.22
N ASP A 38 10.78 -1.87 3.02
CA ASP A 38 11.33 -2.52 1.84
C ASP A 38 10.42 -3.59 1.20
N ASP A 39 9.27 -3.93 1.83
CA ASP A 39 8.31 -4.83 1.19
C ASP A 39 7.84 -4.23 -0.13
N GLU A 40 7.91 -5.05 -1.17
CA GLU A 40 7.42 -4.71 -2.48
C GLU A 40 6.00 -5.27 -2.67
N GLY A 41 5.15 -4.45 -3.29
CA GLY A 41 3.80 -4.83 -3.66
C GLY A 41 3.41 -4.28 -5.01
N ILE A 42 2.25 -4.70 -5.51
CA ILE A 42 1.69 -4.24 -6.78
C ILE A 42 0.44 -3.42 -6.49
N VAL A 43 0.35 -2.23 -7.08
CA VAL A 43 -0.86 -1.41 -7.01
C VAL A 43 -1.98 -2.12 -7.74
N ILE A 44 -3.08 -2.43 -7.05
CA ILE A 44 -4.25 -3.11 -7.60
C ILE A 44 -5.46 -2.18 -7.77
N ASP A 45 -5.52 -1.08 -7.03
CA ASP A 45 -6.67 -0.15 -7.05
C ASP A 45 -6.30 1.22 -6.44
N ARG A 46 -7.07 2.26 -6.79
CA ARG A 46 -7.00 3.60 -6.17
C ARG A 46 -8.34 3.93 -5.53
N ARG A 47 -8.35 4.11 -4.20
CA ARG A 47 -9.56 4.46 -3.44
C ARG A 47 -9.64 5.98 -3.18
N PRO A 48 -10.86 6.52 -2.97
CA PRO A 48 -11.05 7.91 -2.58
C PRO A 48 -10.25 8.25 -1.31
N GLY A 49 -9.72 9.47 -1.23
CA GLY A 49 -8.92 9.92 -0.09
C GLY A 49 -7.44 9.49 -0.13
N ASN A 50 -6.87 9.32 -1.33
CA ASN A 50 -5.45 9.04 -1.57
C ASN A 50 -4.91 7.72 -1.05
N TYR A 51 -5.80 6.75 -0.84
CA TYR A 51 -5.41 5.39 -0.49
C TYR A 51 -5.17 4.54 -1.73
N TRP A 52 -4.02 3.90 -1.77
CA TRP A 52 -3.62 2.93 -2.77
C TRP A 52 -3.86 1.53 -2.22
N GLY A 53 -4.63 0.73 -2.96
CA GLY A 53 -4.72 -0.70 -2.73
C GLY A 53 -3.47 -1.36 -3.27
N ILE A 54 -2.68 -1.97 -2.40
CA ILE A 54 -1.43 -2.63 -2.77
C ILE A 54 -1.51 -4.09 -2.35
N ARG A 55 -1.25 -4.99 -3.29
CA ARG A 55 -1.16 -6.42 -3.05
C ARG A 55 0.28 -6.82 -2.76
N PHE A 56 0.50 -7.28 -1.54
CA PHE A 56 1.72 -7.92 -1.06
C PHE A 56 1.53 -9.44 -1.01
N GLU A 57 2.60 -10.18 -0.73
CA GLU A 57 2.55 -11.63 -0.57
C GLU A 57 1.59 -12.06 0.57
N LYS A 58 1.56 -11.29 1.66
CA LYS A 58 0.73 -11.54 2.85
C LYS A 58 -0.74 -11.10 2.72
N GLY A 59 -1.10 -10.41 1.63
CA GLY A 59 -2.44 -9.89 1.44
C GLY A 59 -2.46 -8.51 0.78
N ALA A 60 -3.66 -7.93 0.67
CA ALA A 60 -3.83 -6.60 0.08
C ALA A 60 -4.22 -5.57 1.14
N PHE A 61 -3.52 -4.43 1.14
CA PHE A 61 -3.68 -3.37 2.13
C PHE A 61 -3.82 -2.00 1.47
N LEU A 62 -4.49 -1.09 2.19
CA LEU A 62 -4.64 0.30 1.81
C LEU A 62 -3.54 1.13 2.45
N LEU A 63 -2.75 1.80 1.63
CA LEU A 63 -1.64 2.63 2.04
C LEU A 63 -1.71 4.01 1.39
N ASP A 64 -1.38 5.04 2.16
CA ASP A 64 -1.24 6.39 1.62
C ASP A 64 0.09 6.55 0.85
N SER A 65 0.10 7.46 -0.12
CA SER A 65 1.26 7.76 -0.96
C SER A 65 2.54 8.13 -0.18
N GLN A 66 2.42 8.60 1.06
CA GLN A 66 3.57 8.92 1.91
C GLN A 66 4.34 7.68 2.40
N TYR A 67 3.68 6.52 2.50
CA TYR A 67 4.27 5.29 3.03
C TYR A 67 4.93 4.44 1.96
N ILE A 68 4.78 4.83 0.70
CA ILE A 68 5.22 4.04 -0.46
C ILE A 68 5.98 4.89 -1.46
N GLU A 69 6.80 4.22 -2.27
CA GLU A 69 7.44 4.80 -3.45
C GLU A 69 7.43 3.84 -4.62
N ALA A 70 7.71 4.35 -5.82
CA ALA A 70 7.83 3.50 -7.00
C ALA A 70 9.07 2.61 -6.82
N ALA A 71 8.89 1.30 -6.91
CA ALA A 71 10.02 0.38 -6.91
C ALA A 71 10.76 0.58 -8.25
N ILE A 72 11.96 1.13 -8.18
CA ILE A 72 12.82 1.29 -9.35
C ILE A 72 13.29 -0.11 -9.74
N SER A 73 12.88 -0.57 -10.92
CA SER A 73 13.40 -1.79 -11.55
C SER A 73 14.69 -1.52 -12.30
#